data_AF-A0A924KJ76-F1
#
_entry.id   AF-A0A924KJ76-F1
#
_cell.length_a   1.000
_cell.length_b   1.000
_cell.length_c   1.000
_cell.angle_alpha   90.00
_cell.angle_beta   90.00
_cell.angle_gamma   90.00
#
_symmetry.space_group_name_H-M   'P 1'
#
loop_
_entity.id
_entity.type
_entity.pdbx_description
1 polymer ?
#
loop_
_entity_poly.entity_id
_entity_poly.type
_entity_poly.pdbx_seq_one_letter_code
_entity_poly.pdbx_strand_id
1 'polypeptide(L)'
;MLAPAHLPQAYFAKGSNFPLAGRSPVSRLIYPVPEPGGLGVHLTLDLGGQARFGPDVRWVANADDLPVELARTSQWRAAAGLRGYPAQN
;
A
#
# COMPACT_ATOMS: atom_id res chain seq x y z
N MET A 1 13.60 -4.11 33.23
CA MET A 1 13.81 -4.48 31.80
C MET A 1 13.54 -5.96 31.64
N LEU A 2 12.94 -6.38 30.52
CA LEU A 2 12.78 -7.80 30.19
C LEU A 2 14.14 -8.42 29.86
N ALA A 3 14.35 -9.68 30.24
CA ALA A 3 15.55 -10.42 29.82
C ALA A 3 15.56 -10.59 28.28
N PRO A 4 16.74 -10.57 27.62
CA PRO A 4 16.83 -10.64 26.16
C PRO A 4 16.08 -11.82 25.51
N ALA A 5 15.98 -12.95 26.21
CA ALA A 5 15.27 -14.14 25.74
C ALA A 5 13.74 -13.96 25.61
N HIS A 6 13.17 -12.91 26.21
CA HIS A 6 11.75 -12.60 26.15
C HIS A 6 11.44 -11.43 25.20
N LEU A 7 12.43 -10.95 24.45
CA LEU A 7 12.20 -9.92 23.43
C LEU A 7 11.57 -10.58 22.18
N PRO A 8 10.48 -10.01 21.63
CA PRO A 8 9.89 -10.53 20.41
C PRO A 8 10.87 -10.38 19.24
N GLN A 9 10.84 -11.35 18.32
CA GLN A 9 11.59 -11.27 17.09
C GLN A 9 11.03 -10.16 16.20
N ALA A 10 11.91 -9.30 15.70
CA ALA A 10 11.54 -8.29 14.71
C ALA A 10 11.40 -8.93 13.32
N TYR A 11 10.36 -8.51 12.60
CA TYR A 11 10.12 -8.86 11.19
C TYR A 11 9.97 -7.57 10.39
N PHE A 12 10.43 -7.58 9.14
CA PHE A 12 10.35 -6.42 8.27
C PHE A 12 9.19 -6.55 7.30
N ALA A 13 8.37 -5.50 7.24
CA ALA A 13 7.31 -5.36 6.26
C ALA A 13 7.52 -4.06 5.47
N LYS A 14 7.68 -4.21 4.17
CA LYS A 14 7.73 -3.12 3.19
C LYS A 14 6.32 -2.79 2.72
N GLY A 15 6.05 -1.50 2.55
CA GLY A 15 4.82 -1.03 1.94
C GLY A 15 5.07 0.03 0.87
N SER A 16 4.42 -0.12 -0.27
CA SER A 16 4.52 0.76 -1.44
C SER A 16 3.19 1.50 -1.66
N ASN A 17 3.27 2.81 -1.90
CA ASN A 17 2.12 3.65 -2.23
C ASN A 17 2.13 4.00 -3.71
N PHE A 18 0.94 4.06 -4.32
CA PHE A 18 0.78 4.36 -5.74
C PHE A 18 -0.18 5.53 -5.94
N PRO A 19 0.21 6.58 -6.68
CA PRO A 19 -0.69 7.68 -6.98
C PRO A 19 -1.78 7.25 -7.97
N LEU A 20 -2.99 7.77 -7.78
CA LEU A 20 -4.05 7.74 -8.77
C LEU A 20 -3.88 8.92 -9.73
N ALA A 21 -3.82 8.64 -11.03
CA ALA A 21 -3.80 9.70 -12.04
C ALA A 21 -5.15 10.43 -12.12
N GLY A 22 -5.11 11.76 -12.11
CA GLY A 22 -6.30 12.60 -12.24
C GLY A 22 -6.99 12.87 -10.91
N ARG A 23 -8.10 13.60 -10.97
CA ARG A 23 -8.83 14.03 -9.78
C ARG A 23 -9.36 12.83 -9.00
N SER A 24 -9.19 12.85 -7.68
CA SER A 24 -9.76 11.83 -6.81
C SER A 24 -11.28 11.69 -7.01
N PRO A 25 -11.80 10.47 -7.14
CA PRO A 25 -13.25 10.22 -7.20
C PRO A 25 -13.93 10.43 -5.84
N VAL A 26 -13.16 10.58 -4.76
CA VAL A 26 -13.67 10.69 -3.39
C VAL A 26 -13.03 11.85 -2.63
N SER A 27 -13.77 12.39 -1.66
CA SER A 27 -13.35 13.50 -0.81
C SER A 27 -12.96 13.08 0.61
N ARG A 28 -12.92 11.77 0.87
CA ARG A 28 -12.63 11.18 2.19
C ARG A 28 -11.73 9.97 2.03
N LEU A 29 -11.04 9.62 3.11
CA LEU A 29 -10.24 8.40 3.19
C LEU A 29 -11.15 7.17 3.16
N ILE A 30 -10.74 6.12 2.47
CA ILE A 30 -11.45 4.83 2.44
C ILE A 30 -10.57 3.76 3.09
N TYR A 31 -11.14 3.11 4.12
CA TYR A 31 -10.56 1.96 4.81
C TYR A 31 -11.50 0.77 4.62
N PRO A 32 -11.15 -0.23 3.79
CA PRO A 32 -11.96 -1.42 3.65
C PRO A 32 -11.92 -2.24 4.94
N VAL A 33 -12.98 -3.02 5.15
CA VAL A 33 -13.02 -3.99 6.26
C VAL A 33 -11.90 -5.03 6.03
N PRO A 34 -11.14 -5.41 7.07
CA PRO A 34 -10.09 -6.42 6.92
C PRO A 34 -10.70 -7.76 6.49
N GLU A 35 -10.31 -8.25 5.31
CA GLU A 35 -10.57 -9.62 4.87
C GLU A 35 -9.28 -10.46 4.91
N PRO A 36 -9.36 -11.77 5.22
CA PRO A 36 -8.19 -12.65 5.13
C PRO A 36 -7.62 -12.66 3.71
N GLY A 37 -6.40 -12.14 3.53
CA GLY A 37 -5.76 -12.00 2.22
C GLY A 37 -6.10 -10.71 1.46
N GLY A 38 -6.89 -9.82 2.06
CA GLY A 38 -7.11 -8.48 1.53
C GLY A 38 -5.80 -7.71 1.47
N LEU A 39 -5.54 -7.05 0.34
CA LEU A 39 -4.27 -6.36 0.07
C LEU A 39 -4.06 -5.11 0.95
N GLY A 40 -5.02 -4.79 1.85
CA GLY A 40 -4.93 -3.72 2.85
C GLY A 40 -4.92 -2.31 2.25
N VAL A 41 -5.39 -2.17 1.00
CA VAL A 41 -5.22 -0.92 0.23
C VAL A 41 -6.17 0.14 0.76
N HIS A 42 -5.61 1.19 1.36
CA HIS A 42 -6.37 2.40 1.67
C HIS A 42 -6.32 3.35 0.48
N LEU A 43 -7.41 4.09 0.27
CA LEU A 43 -7.39 5.29 -0.57
C LEU A 43 -7.20 6.48 0.36
N THR A 44 -6.06 7.15 0.22
CA THR A 44 -5.73 8.37 0.94
C THR A 44 -5.73 9.57 0.00
N LEU A 45 -5.99 10.75 0.56
CA LEU A 45 -5.87 12.02 -0.17
C LEU A 45 -4.69 12.78 0.42
N ASP A 46 -3.80 13.26 -0.44
CA ASP A 46 -2.83 14.26 0.01
C ASP A 46 -3.48 15.65 0.14
N LEU A 47 -2.73 16.61 0.67
CA LEU A 47 -3.22 17.97 0.91
C LEU A 47 -3.58 18.71 -0.41
N GLY A 48 -3.10 18.23 -1.56
CA GLY A 48 -3.47 18.73 -2.88
C GLY A 48 -4.72 18.06 -3.47
N GLY A 49 -5.35 17.14 -2.73
CA GLY A 49 -6.52 16.38 -3.17
C GLY A 49 -6.20 15.24 -4.14
N GLN A 50 -4.92 14.88 -4.31
CA GLN A 50 -4.55 13.74 -5.14
C GLN A 50 -4.71 12.44 -4.35
N ALA A 51 -5.36 11.47 -4.99
CA ALA A 51 -5.59 10.16 -4.38
C ALA A 51 -4.36 9.27 -4.50
N ARG A 52 -4.10 8.47 -3.46
CA ARG A 52 -3.05 7.45 -3.43
C ARG A 52 -3.61 6.16 -2.86
N PHE A 53 -3.25 5.05 -3.49
CA PHE A 53 -3.54 3.69 -3.03
C PHE A 53 -2.36 3.14 -2.22
N GLY A 54 -2.66 2.51 -1.08
CA GLY A 54 -1.68 1.74 -0.31
C GLY A 54 -1.61 2.12 1.19
N PRO A 55 -0.52 1.74 1.86
CA PRO A 55 0.54 0.87 1.34
C PRO A 55 0.07 -0.59 1.18
N ASP A 56 0.70 -1.38 0.31
CA ASP A 56 0.63 -2.85 0.45
C ASP A 56 1.46 -3.29 1.65
N VAL A 57 1.35 -4.57 1.97
CA VAL A 57 2.23 -5.23 2.91
C VAL A 57 3.00 -6.33 2.16
N ARG A 58 4.32 -6.25 2.21
CA ARG A 58 5.24 -7.30 1.79
C ARG A 58 6.23 -7.59 2.91
N TRP A 59 6.28 -8.83 3.36
CA TRP A 59 7.33 -9.29 4.25
C TRP A 59 8.66 -9.38 3.49
N VAL A 60 9.71 -8.80 4.07
CA VAL A 60 11.07 -8.81 3.52
C VAL A 60 12.05 -9.35 4.55
N ALA A 61 13.13 -9.96 4.09
CA ALA A 61 14.16 -10.51 4.97
C ALA A 61 15.09 -9.43 5.53
N ASN A 62 15.26 -8.32 4.80
CA ASN A 62 16.15 -7.21 5.15
C ASN A 62 15.39 -5.88 5.04
N ALA A 63 15.60 -4.98 6.02
CA ALA A 63 15.09 -3.63 6.02
C ALA A 63 15.54 -2.77 4.82
N ASP A 64 16.68 -3.11 4.21
CA ASP A 64 17.26 -2.42 3.05
C ASP A 64 16.58 -2.78 1.72
N ASP A 65 15.64 -3.73 1.70
CA ASP A 65 14.82 -4.05 0.52
C ASP A 65 13.77 -2.95 0.27
N LEU A 66 14.24 -1.81 -0.23
CA LEU A 66 13.45 -0.61 -0.53
C LEU A 66 13.03 -0.43 -2.01
N PRO A 67 13.65 -1.04 -3.05
CA PRO A 67 13.25 -0.80 -4.44
C PRO A 67 11.80 -1.17 -4.77
N VAL A 68 11.06 -0.31 -5.46
CA VAL A 68 9.64 -0.56 -5.81
C VAL A 68 9.52 -1.55 -6.98
N GLU A 69 8.65 -2.55 -6.87
CA GLU A 69 8.44 -3.56 -7.91
C GLU A 69 7.30 -3.18 -8.86
N LEU A 70 7.64 -2.64 -10.03
CA LEU A 70 6.68 -2.14 -11.03
C LEU A 70 5.75 -3.22 -11.60
N ALA A 71 6.15 -4.49 -11.60
CA ALA A 71 5.29 -5.59 -12.04
C ALA A 71 3.98 -5.67 -11.24
N ARG A 72 4.02 -5.22 -9.98
CA ARG A 72 2.85 -5.16 -9.10
C ARG A 72 1.89 -4.02 -9.44
N THR A 73 2.23 -3.08 -10.32
CA THR A 73 1.29 -2.01 -10.75
C THR A 73 -0.05 -2.58 -11.26
N SER A 74 -0.01 -3.78 -11.85
CA SER A 74 -1.15 -4.51 -12.42
C SER A 74 -2.20 -4.98 -11.39
N GLN A 75 -1.79 -5.58 -10.28
CA GLN A 75 -2.68 -6.05 -9.20
C GLN A 75 -3.44 -4.89 -8.52
N TRP A 76 -2.88 -3.68 -8.50
CA TRP A 76 -3.54 -2.49 -7.98
C TRP A 76 -4.67 -2.01 -8.86
N ARG A 77 -4.50 -2.07 -10.18
CA ARG A 77 -5.58 -1.74 -11.13
C ARG A 77 -6.79 -2.64 -10.93
N ALA A 78 -6.55 -3.92 -10.65
CA ALA A 78 -7.60 -4.88 -10.33
C ALA A 78 -8.26 -4.57 -8.97
N ALA A 79 -7.47 -4.36 -7.92
CA ALA A 79 -7.98 -4.10 -6.56
C ALA A 79 -8.74 -2.77 -6.44
N ALA A 80 -8.33 -1.73 -7.17
CA ALA A 80 -8.99 -0.43 -7.15
C ALA A 80 -10.28 -0.37 -7.99
N GLY A 81 -10.64 -1.42 -8.73
CA GLY A 81 -11.80 -1.42 -9.62
C GLY A 81 -11.70 -0.42 -10.79
N LEU A 82 -10.51 0.16 -11.02
CA LEU A 82 -10.25 1.22 -11.99
C LEU A 82 -10.05 0.66 -13.41
N ARG A 83 -11.07 0.02 -13.98
CA ARG A 83 -11.10 -0.20 -15.45
C ARG A 83 -11.06 1.16 -16.14
N GLY A 84 -9.90 1.57 -16.61
CA GLY A 84 -9.74 2.75 -17.50
C GLY A 84 -8.77 3.85 -17.05
N TYR A 85 -8.16 3.77 -15.86
CA TYR A 85 -7.20 4.82 -15.44
C TYR A 85 -5.77 4.50 -15.90
N PRO A 86 -5.10 5.41 -16.63
CA PRO A 86 -3.72 5.20 -17.06
C PRO A 86 -2.79 5.23 -15.83
N ALA A 87 -1.84 4.29 -15.77
CA ALA A 87 -0.72 4.40 -14.83
C ALA A 87 0.25 5.43 -15.41
N GLN A 88 0.79 6.31 -14.58
CA GLN A 88 1.85 7.21 -15.02
C GLN A 88 3.17 6.43 -15.11
N ASN A 89 3.95 6.71 -16.16
CA ASN A 89 5.31 6.21 -16.39
C ASN A 89 6.25 6.58 -15.24
#